data_AF-A0A920JVZ1-F1
#
_entry.id   AF-A0A920JVZ1-F1
#
_cell.length_a   1.000
_cell.length_b   1.000
_cell.length_c   1.000
_cell.angle_alpha   90.00
_cell.angle_beta   90.00
_cell.angle_gamma   90.00
#
_symmetry.space_group_name_H-M   'P 1'
#
loop_
_entity.id
_entity.type
_entity.pdbx_description
1 polymer ?
#
loop_
_entity_poly.entity_id
_entity_poly.type
_entity_poly.pdbx_seq_one_letter_code
_entity_poly.pdbx_strand_id
1 'polypeptide(L)'
;MKQICASRGLKIKTFEILKRQTHTFSHFKLLYTPIIIEVSVKEQIENNSQDSVWYTSNNKLKLGVPAPVKLLLNTAGNMLYFNEVQNG
;
A
#
# COMPACT_ATOMS: atom_id res chain seq x y z
N MET A 1 0.46 -6.65 -10.88
CA MET A 1 -0.62 -5.71 -10.49
C MET A 1 -2.01 -6.25 -10.83
N LYS A 2 -2.44 -6.26 -12.10
CA LYS A 2 -3.81 -6.70 -12.49
C LYS A 2 -4.21 -8.07 -11.93
N GLN A 3 -3.36 -9.08 -12.09
CA GLN A 3 -3.62 -10.45 -11.58
C GLN A 3 -3.69 -10.50 -10.04
N ILE A 4 -2.83 -9.74 -9.35
CA ILE A 4 -2.77 -9.64 -7.88
C ILE A 4 -4.05 -9.00 -7.32
N CYS A 5 -4.58 -7.97 -7.99
CA CYS A 5 -5.85 -7.35 -7.61
C CYS A 5 -7.03 -8.30 -7.90
N ALA A 6 -7.06 -8.89 -9.10
CA ALA A 6 -8.13 -9.81 -9.50
C ALA A 6 -8.23 -11.03 -8.58
N SER A 7 -7.09 -11.62 -8.18
CA SER A 7 -7.05 -12.77 -7.26
C SER A 7 -7.56 -12.44 -5.85
N ARG A 8 -7.74 -11.15 -5.53
CA ARG A 8 -8.26 -10.64 -4.25
C ARG A 8 -9.67 -10.04 -4.39
N GLY A 9 -10.34 -10.27 -5.53
CA GLY A 9 -11.67 -9.68 -5.79
C GLY A 9 -11.65 -8.16 -6.00
N LEU A 10 -10.48 -7.56 -6.21
CA LEU A 10 -10.31 -6.13 -6.38
C LEU A 10 -10.29 -5.77 -7.87
N LYS A 11 -11.14 -4.82 -8.26
CA LYS A 11 -11.11 -4.24 -9.61
C LYS A 11 -10.37 -2.91 -9.57
N ILE A 12 -9.32 -2.79 -10.38
CA ILE A 12 -8.51 -1.57 -10.49
C ILE A 12 -9.34 -0.47 -11.16
N LYS A 13 -9.36 0.71 -10.54
CA LYS A 13 -9.88 1.95 -11.13
C LYS A 13 -8.75 2.75 -11.77
N THR A 14 -7.78 3.13 -10.95
CA THR A 14 -6.62 3.94 -11.32
C THR A 14 -5.38 3.40 -10.62
N PHE A 15 -4.19 3.82 -11.07
CA PHE A 15 -2.95 3.54 -10.37
C PHE A 15 -1.96 4.68 -10.58
N GLU A 16 -1.10 4.89 -9.60
CA GLU A 16 -0.02 5.87 -9.64
C GLU A 16 1.30 5.17 -9.34
N ILE A 17 2.28 5.35 -10.22
CA ILE A 17 3.64 4.84 -10.01
C ILE A 17 4.42 5.94 -9.30
N LEU A 18 4.88 5.66 -8.08
CA LEU A 18 5.65 6.63 -7.30
C LEU A 18 7.14 6.61 -7.66
N LYS A 19 7.86 7.61 -7.17
CA LYS A 19 9.32 7.67 -7.31
C LYS A 19 9.98 6.43 -6.71
N ARG A 20 10.92 5.86 -7.47
CA ARG A 20 11.77 4.74 -7.03
C ARG A 20 12.52 5.10 -5.74
N GLN A 21 12.60 4.14 -4.82
CA GLN A 21 13.26 4.26 -3.53
C GLN A 21 14.34 3.17 -3.37
N THR A 22 15.33 3.46 -2.52
CA THR A 22 16.38 2.52 -2.13
C THR A 22 16.41 2.40 -0.62
N HIS A 23 16.46 1.19 -0.11
CA HIS A 23 16.77 0.91 1.29
C HIS A 23 18.04 0.08 1.38
N THR A 24 18.97 0.49 2.24
CA THR A 24 20.25 -0.20 2.42
C THR A 24 20.17 -1.06 3.67
N PHE A 25 20.34 -2.37 3.50
CA PHE A 25 20.62 -3.32 4.58
C PHE A 25 22.13 -3.50 4.71
N SER A 26 22.59 -4.13 5.80
CA SER A 26 24.02 -4.33 6.04
C SER A 26 24.74 -5.12 4.94
N HIS A 27 24.02 -5.97 4.20
CA HIS A 27 24.60 -6.91 3.24
C HIS A 27 23.99 -6.83 1.82
N PHE A 28 22.99 -5.96 1.60
CA PHE A 28 22.42 -5.73 0.26
C PHE A 28 21.65 -4.40 0.19
N LYS A 29 21.29 -3.98 -1.02
CA LYS A 29 20.40 -2.83 -1.26
C LYS A 29 19.10 -3.31 -1.89
N LEU A 30 17.97 -2.91 -1.31
CA LEU A 30 16.66 -3.12 -1.89
C LEU A 30 16.27 -1.88 -2.70
N LEU A 31 16.15 -2.04 -4.01
CA LEU A 31 15.63 -1.03 -4.92
C LEU A 31 14.17 -1.39 -5.24
N TYR A 32 13.25 -0.46 -5.01
CA TYR A 32 11.83 -0.72 -5.24
C TYR A 32 11.10 0.52 -5.78
N THR A 33 10.04 0.27 -6.55
CA THR A 33 9.16 1.32 -7.07
C THR A 33 7.78 1.11 -6.45
N PRO A 34 7.34 1.99 -5.53
CA PRO A 34 6.00 1.91 -4.96
C PRO A 34 4.93 2.20 -6.02
N ILE A 35 3.78 1.54 -5.88
CA ILE A 35 2.61 1.77 -6.73
C ILE A 35 1.40 1.92 -5.82
N ILE A 36 0.68 3.03 -5.94
CA ILE A 36 -0.63 3.22 -5.32
C ILE A 36 -1.68 2.74 -6.32
N ILE A 37 -2.64 1.96 -5.86
CA ILE A 37 -3.71 1.42 -6.71
C ILE A 37 -5.03 1.78 -6.07
N GLU A 38 -5.83 2.55 -6.79
CA GLU A 38 -7.23 2.76 -6.41
C GLU A 38 -8.04 1.58 -6.93
N VAL A 39 -8.82 0.96 -6.04
CA VAL A 39 -9.63 -0.21 -6.37
C VAL A 39 -11.08 0.00 -5.98
N SER A 40 -11.99 -0.62 -6.73
CA SER A 40 -13.34 -0.90 -6.25
C SER A 40 -13.39 -2.33 -5.73
N VAL A 41 -14.05 -2.51 -4.59
CA VAL A 41 -14.33 -3.84 -4.03
C VAL A 41 -15.71 -4.28 -4.50
N LYS A 42 -15.84 -5.54 -4.92
CA LYS A 42 -17.15 -6.10 -5.29
C LYS A 42 -17.99 -6.54 -4.08
N GLU A 43 -17.36 -6.96 -2.99
CA GLU A 43 -18.00 -7.54 -1.78
C GLU A 43 -17.30 -7.04 -0.51
N GLN A 44 -17.82 -7.33 0.69
CA GLN A 44 -17.12 -6.95 1.92
C GLN A 44 -15.72 -7.59 1.96
N ILE A 45 -14.71 -6.76 2.21
CA ILE A 45 -13.35 -7.23 2.41
C ILE A 45 -13.30 -7.96 3.77
N GLU A 46 -13.24 -9.28 3.75
CA GLU A 46 -12.96 -10.05 4.95
C GLU A 46 -11.43 -10.19 5.14
N ASN A 47 -10.96 -10.06 6.39
CA ASN A 47 -9.59 -10.40 6.78
C ASN A 47 -9.41 -11.93 6.86
N ASN A 48 -9.80 -12.66 5.81
CA ASN A 48 -9.96 -14.11 5.86
C ASN A 48 -8.81 -14.90 5.22
N SER A 49 -7.64 -14.27 5.05
CA SER A 49 -6.45 -14.94 4.53
C SER A 49 -5.30 -14.84 5.53
N GLN A 50 -4.64 -15.96 5.83
CA GLN A 50 -3.43 -15.99 6.68
C GLN A 50 -2.31 -15.07 6.15
N ASP A 51 -2.32 -14.73 4.85
CA ASP A 51 -1.23 -14.04 4.16
C ASP A 51 -1.50 -12.55 3.87
N SER A 52 -2.70 -12.02 4.17
CA SER A 52 -3.00 -10.61 3.97
C SER A 52 -4.05 -10.06 4.94
N VAL A 53 -3.77 -8.87 5.46
CA VAL A 53 -4.62 -8.17 6.43
C VAL A 53 -4.85 -6.74 5.95
N TRP A 54 -6.09 -6.28 6.05
CA TRP A 54 -6.48 -4.92 5.73
C TRP A 54 -6.36 -4.02 6.95
N TYR A 55 -5.73 -2.85 6.75
CA TYR A 55 -5.54 -1.84 7.79
C TYR A 55 -6.11 -0.51 7.33
N THR A 56 -6.71 0.23 8.26
CA THR A 56 -7.09 1.62 8.06
C THR A 56 -5.88 2.52 8.30
N SER A 57 -5.80 3.65 7.59
CA SER A 57 -4.72 4.64 7.72
C SER A 57 -4.55 5.17 9.15
N ASN A 58 -5.64 5.29 9.90
CA ASN A 58 -5.66 5.72 11.30
C ASN A 58 -5.24 4.64 12.31
N ASN A 59 -5.19 3.37 11.91
CA ASN A 59 -4.72 2.33 12.81
C ASN A 59 -3.20 2.43 12.88
N LYS A 60 -2.69 3.09 13.93
CA LYS A 60 -1.25 3.22 14.22
C LYS A 60 -0.63 1.84 14.03
N LEU A 61 0.18 1.69 12.97
CA LEU A 61 0.89 0.46 12.60
C LEU A 61 1.73 -0.03 13.78
N LYS A 62 1.08 -0.78 14.69
CA LYS A 62 1.67 -1.57 15.77
C LYS A 62 2.09 -2.95 15.26
N LEU A 63 2.28 -3.10 13.95
CA LEU A 63 2.88 -4.29 13.38
C LEU A 63 4.40 -4.15 13.38
N GLY A 64 5.09 -5.28 13.62
CA GLY A 64 6.51 -5.45 13.32
C GLY A 64 6.76 -5.47 11.80
N VAL A 65 6.39 -4.39 11.10
CA VAL A 65 6.68 -4.24 9.67
C VAL A 65 8.15 -3.88 9.47
N PRO A 66 8.80 -4.40 8.41
CA PRO A 66 10.15 -3.99 8.06
C PRO A 66 10.23 -2.47 7.84
N ALA A 67 11.35 -1.86 8.21
CA ALA A 67 11.61 -0.43 8.05
C ALA A 67 11.24 0.15 6.65
N PRO A 68 11.60 -0.48 5.50
CA PRO A 68 11.21 0.04 4.19
C PRO A 68 9.70 0.02 3.95
N VAL A 69 8.97 -0.96 4.51
CA VAL A 69 7.50 -1.02 4.40
C VAL A 69 6.86 0.08 5.25
N LYS A 70 7.40 0.35 6.44
CA LYS A 70 6.93 1.45 7.29
C LYS A 70 7.10 2.82 6.61
N LEU A 71 8.25 3.04 5.97
CA LEU A 71 8.50 4.25 5.19
C LEU A 71 7.49 4.38 4.05
N LEU A 72 7.27 3.30 3.29
CA LEU A 72 6.31 3.27 2.18
C LEU A 72 4.90 3.62 2.64
N LEU A 73 4.43 3.02 3.75
CA LEU A 73 3.09 3.28 4.29
C LEU A 73 2.94 4.72 4.79
N ASN A 74 3.97 5.28 5.43
CA ASN A 74 3.94 6.69 5.86
C ASN A 74 3.90 7.64 4.65
N THR A 75 4.72 7.39 3.62
CA THR A 75 4.74 8.21 2.40
C THR A 75 3.42 8.13 1.66
N ALA A 76 2.88 6.93 1.47
CA ALA A 76 1.61 6.72 0.80
C ALA A 76 0.44 7.33 1.60
N GLY A 77 0.42 7.12 2.92
CA GLY A 77 -0.57 7.73 3.81
C GLY A 77 -0.58 9.25 3.68
N ASN A 78 0.58 9.90 3.78
CA ASN A 78 0.69 11.35 3.62
C ASN A 78 0.20 11.83 2.25
N MET A 79 0.51 11.13 1.16
CA MET A 79 0.01 11.49 -0.18
C MET A 79 -1.51 11.38 -0.28
N LEU A 80 -2.09 10.31 0.27
CA LEU A 80 -3.54 10.11 0.25
C LEU A 80 -4.27 11.17 1.10
N TYR A 81 -3.79 11.48 2.31
CA TYR A 81 -4.33 12.58 3.13
C TYR A 81 -4.23 13.93 2.42
N PHE A 82 -3.11 14.21 1.75
CA PHE A 82 -2.94 15.47 1.03
C PHE A 82 -3.95 15.59 -0.12
N ASN A 83 -4.19 14.49 -0.85
CA ASN A 83 -5.17 14.46 -1.93
C ASN A 83 -6.62 14.56 -1.44
N GLU A 84 -6.97 14.03 -0.26
CA GLU A 84 -8.30 14.19 0.33
C GLU A 84 -8.58 15.65 0.73
N VAL A 85 -7.60 16.35 1.30
CA VAL A 85 -7.75 17.76 1.73
C VAL A 85 -7.86 18.73 0.55
N GLN A 86 -7.31 18.40 -0.62
CA GLN A 86 -7.41 19.23 -1.82
C GLN A 86 -8.70 19.01 -2.64
N ASN A 87 -9.41 17.90 -2.40
CA ASN A 87 -10.64 17.54 -3.11
C ASN A 87 -11.90 17.68 -2.25
N GLY A 88 -11.80 18.33 -1.07
CA GLY A 88 -12.88 18.60 -0.13
C GLY A 88 -13.36 20.03 -0.16
#